data_AF-Q2GU80-F1
#
_entry.id   AF-Q2GU80-F1
#
_cell.length_a   1.000
_cell.length_b   1.000
_cell.length_c   1.000
_cell.angle_alpha   90.00
_cell.angle_beta   90.00
_cell.angle_gamma   90.00
#
_symmetry.space_group_name_H-M   'P 1'
#
loop_
_entity.id
_entity.type
_entity.pdbx_description
1 polymer ?
#
loop_
_entity_poly.entity_id
_entity_poly.type
_entity_poly.pdbx_seq_one_letter_code
_entity_poly.pdbx_strand_id
1 'polypeptide(L)'
;MADISRGFVKRAGRSPDKNDPGYQLGDDEGYTSIDGLCRDLDPVIHLVWRSGTPSLQIPSLLSIATEFNTWMIGFPPSPDHIFPLLRKLDHCFASLLAGEDIVTHESLPGFENGLRGGMSTTDMIRCRSTALDARTVIMAVLGRMEQREGGDGEGESGVDDDDDQDLEAHYMDAARVYEYTLVKLGETLGGSGVADVPMMAD
;
A
#
# COMPACT_ATOMS: atom_id res chain seq x y z
N MET A 1 -3.45 -5.04 16.22
CA MET A 1 -2.54 -4.26 15.34
C MET A 1 -1.10 -4.16 15.86
N ALA A 2 -0.82 -4.46 17.14
CA ALA A 2 0.55 -4.40 17.69
C ALA A 2 1.46 -5.61 17.35
N ASP A 3 0.90 -6.77 17.01
CA ASP A 3 1.70 -8.00 16.87
C ASP A 3 2.44 -8.13 15.54
N ILE A 4 1.88 -7.60 14.44
CA ILE A 4 2.51 -7.66 13.11
C ILE A 4 3.80 -6.81 13.09
N SER A 5 3.75 -5.60 13.64
CA SER A 5 4.93 -4.72 13.76
C SER A 5 5.98 -5.26 14.74
N ARG A 6 5.58 -5.98 15.81
CA ARG A 6 6.51 -6.60 16.77
C ARG A 6 7.35 -7.73 16.17
N GLY A 7 6.77 -8.53 15.27
CA GLY A 7 7.47 -9.64 14.59
C GLY A 7 8.52 -9.16 13.58
N PHE A 8 8.27 -8.07 12.87
CA PHE A 8 9.19 -7.50 11.88
C PHE A 8 10.44 -6.88 12.53
N VAL A 9 10.26 -6.15 13.64
CA VAL A 9 11.35 -5.49 14.38
C VAL A 9 12.35 -6.48 14.99
N LYS A 10 11.91 -7.70 15.38
CA LYS A 10 12.78 -8.67 16.05
C LYS A 10 13.86 -9.27 15.13
N ARG A 11 13.66 -9.27 13.79
CA ARG A 11 14.60 -9.90 12.83
C ARG A 11 15.48 -8.94 12.04
N ALA A 12 15.17 -7.64 11.98
CA ALA A 12 15.98 -6.67 11.25
C ALA A 12 17.36 -6.35 11.88
N GLY A 13 17.76 -7.02 12.99
CA GLY A 13 19.07 -6.75 13.61
C GLY A 13 19.60 -7.70 14.68
N ARG A 14 18.98 -8.85 14.96
CA ARG A 14 19.52 -9.78 15.97
C ARG A 14 19.16 -11.23 15.66
N SER A 15 20.16 -12.06 15.36
CA SER A 15 19.98 -13.51 15.44
C SER A 15 19.75 -13.87 16.92
N PRO A 16 18.65 -14.54 17.29
CA PRO A 16 18.39 -14.87 18.69
C PRO A 16 19.43 -15.88 19.19
N ASP A 17 20.03 -15.59 20.34
CA ASP A 17 20.90 -16.51 21.06
C ASP A 17 20.03 -17.63 21.64
N LYS A 18 20.25 -18.85 21.14
CA LYS A 18 19.45 -20.04 21.49
C LYS A 18 19.68 -20.52 22.93
N ASN A 19 20.58 -19.90 23.67
CA ASN A 19 20.97 -20.31 25.03
C ASN A 19 20.43 -19.40 26.15
N ASP A 20 19.55 -18.45 25.86
CA ASP A 20 18.93 -17.61 26.89
C ASP A 20 17.81 -18.37 27.63
N PRO A 21 17.94 -18.63 28.95
CA PRO A 21 16.97 -19.41 29.73
C PRO A 21 15.59 -18.75 29.90
N GLY A 22 15.40 -17.52 29.40
CA GLY A 22 14.11 -16.84 29.30
C GLY A 22 13.35 -17.06 27.98
N TYR A 23 13.93 -17.77 26.99
CA TYR A 23 13.24 -18.07 25.73
C TYR A 23 12.26 -19.24 25.90
N GLN A 24 11.01 -18.93 26.21
CA GLN A 24 9.89 -19.81 25.90
C GLN A 24 9.55 -19.63 24.42
N LEU A 25 9.73 -20.68 23.63
CA LEU A 25 9.13 -20.81 22.30
C LEU A 25 7.61 -20.74 22.47
N GLY A 26 7.03 -19.55 22.40
CA GLY A 26 5.76 -19.42 21.70
C GLY A 26 6.03 -19.71 20.22
N ASP A 27 5.09 -20.34 19.53
CA ASP A 27 5.10 -20.56 18.08
C ASP A 27 5.03 -19.24 17.29
N ASP A 28 5.82 -18.24 17.65
CA ASP A 28 5.87 -16.90 17.05
C ASP A 28 6.88 -16.89 15.88
N GLU A 29 6.74 -17.81 14.93
CA GLU A 29 7.40 -17.70 13.64
C GLU A 29 6.75 -16.55 12.85
N GLY A 30 7.30 -15.35 12.94
CA GLY A 30 6.85 -14.25 12.08
C GLY A 30 7.05 -14.59 10.59
N TYR A 31 6.43 -13.82 9.71
CA TYR A 31 6.49 -14.02 8.24
C TYR A 31 7.88 -14.32 7.69
N THR A 32 7.98 -15.35 6.85
CA THR A 32 9.22 -15.78 6.17
C THR A 32 9.28 -15.33 4.72
N SER A 33 8.14 -14.96 4.13
CA SER A 33 8.02 -14.39 2.79
C SER A 33 7.00 -13.26 2.77
N ILE A 34 7.10 -12.40 1.75
CA ILE A 34 6.10 -11.36 1.50
C ILE A 34 4.76 -11.95 1.06
N ASP A 35 4.76 -13.13 0.44
CA ASP A 35 3.53 -13.81 0.00
C ASP A 35 2.64 -14.17 1.18
N GLY A 36 3.24 -14.73 2.25
CA GLY A 36 2.51 -15.06 3.47
C GLY A 36 1.95 -13.81 4.14
N LEU A 37 2.73 -12.74 4.18
CA LEU A 37 2.29 -11.45 4.70
C LEU A 37 1.13 -10.86 3.88
N CYS A 38 1.23 -10.86 2.54
CA CYS A 38 0.20 -10.33 1.66
C CYS A 38 -1.09 -11.15 1.76
N ARG A 39 -0.99 -12.49 1.83
CA ARG A 39 -2.15 -13.39 2.00
C ARG A 39 -2.93 -13.10 3.27
N ASP A 40 -2.24 -12.79 4.37
CA ASP A 40 -2.89 -12.47 5.64
C ASP A 40 -3.38 -11.01 5.70
N LEU A 41 -2.71 -10.10 5.01
CA LEU A 41 -3.08 -8.69 4.99
C LEU A 41 -4.28 -8.41 4.09
N ASP A 42 -4.46 -9.18 3.02
CA ASP A 42 -5.58 -9.06 2.08
C ASP A 42 -6.97 -9.11 2.76
N PRO A 43 -7.31 -10.12 3.59
CA PRO A 43 -8.58 -10.16 4.30
C PRO A 43 -8.70 -9.05 5.35
N VAL A 44 -7.60 -8.58 5.93
CA VAL A 44 -7.61 -7.45 6.88
C VAL A 44 -8.00 -6.16 6.17
N ILE A 45 -7.40 -5.86 5.02
CA ILE A 45 -7.77 -4.70 4.20
C ILE A 45 -9.24 -4.81 3.78
N HIS A 46 -9.67 -5.99 3.33
CA HIS A 46 -11.07 -6.22 2.95
C HIS A 46 -12.04 -5.99 4.12
N LEU A 47 -11.69 -6.44 5.33
CA LEU A 47 -12.50 -6.23 6.52
C LEU A 47 -12.58 -4.75 6.89
N VAL A 48 -11.45 -4.04 6.88
CA VAL A 48 -11.41 -2.58 7.12
C VAL A 48 -12.28 -1.87 6.09
N TRP A 49 -12.14 -2.20 4.80
CA TRP A 49 -12.96 -1.63 3.73
C TRP A 49 -14.46 -1.88 3.96
N ARG A 50 -14.87 -3.09 4.32
CA ARG A 50 -16.27 -3.43 4.57
C ARG A 50 -16.87 -2.80 5.83
N SER A 51 -16.08 -2.21 6.72
CA SER A 51 -16.59 -1.57 7.94
C SER A 51 -17.49 -0.37 7.66
N GLY A 52 -17.40 0.25 6.46
CA GLY A 52 -18.24 1.39 6.06
C GLY A 52 -18.13 2.61 6.97
N THR A 53 -17.07 2.70 7.78
CA THR A 53 -16.90 3.78 8.75
C THR A 53 -15.65 4.57 8.39
N PRO A 54 -15.78 5.74 7.73
CA PRO A 54 -14.63 6.48 7.21
C PRO A 54 -13.58 6.83 8.27
N SER A 55 -14.02 7.19 9.48
CA SER A 55 -13.15 7.51 10.62
C SER A 55 -12.30 6.33 11.12
N LEU A 56 -12.67 5.10 10.77
CA LEU A 56 -11.87 3.89 11.01
C LEU A 56 -11.06 3.53 9.77
N GLN A 57 -11.70 3.52 8.59
CA GLN A 57 -11.10 3.13 7.31
C GLN A 57 -9.85 3.97 6.99
N ILE A 58 -9.97 5.29 7.02
CA ILE A 58 -8.90 6.23 6.63
C ILE A 58 -7.64 6.01 7.46
N PRO A 59 -7.66 6.10 8.81
CA PRO A 59 -6.44 5.94 9.60
C PRO A 59 -5.89 4.52 9.54
N SER A 60 -6.74 3.49 9.48
CA SER A 60 -6.29 2.09 9.40
C SER A 60 -5.60 1.79 8.07
N LEU A 61 -6.19 2.19 6.95
CA LEU A 61 -5.61 1.96 5.62
C LEU A 61 -4.31 2.75 5.44
N LEU A 62 -4.25 4.01 5.90
CA LEU A 62 -3.01 4.81 5.88
C LEU A 62 -1.89 4.16 6.71
N SER A 63 -2.23 3.59 7.87
CA SER A 63 -1.25 2.90 8.72
C SER A 63 -0.75 1.63 8.03
N ILE A 64 -1.67 0.81 7.50
CA ILE A 64 -1.34 -0.41 6.75
C ILE A 64 -0.42 -0.08 5.57
N ALA A 65 -0.77 0.91 4.74
CA ALA A 65 0.03 1.28 3.58
C ALA A 65 1.43 1.78 3.97
N THR A 66 1.53 2.54 5.06
CA THR A 66 2.82 3.03 5.57
C THR A 66 3.70 1.87 6.07
N GLU A 67 3.14 0.94 6.85
CA GLU A 67 3.88 -0.23 7.32
C GLU A 67 4.26 -1.16 6.17
N PHE A 68 3.36 -1.36 5.20
CA PHE A 68 3.61 -2.18 4.02
C PHE A 68 4.81 -1.69 3.19
N ASN A 69 4.97 -0.37 3.05
CA ASN A 69 6.17 0.23 2.42
C ASN A 69 7.47 -0.19 3.11
N THR A 70 7.44 -0.35 4.44
CA THR A 70 8.60 -0.81 5.21
C THR A 70 8.82 -2.32 5.04
N TRP A 71 7.73 -3.10 5.04
CA TRP A 71 7.80 -4.56 4.92
C TRP A 71 8.32 -5.01 3.56
N MET A 72 7.93 -4.35 2.46
CA MET A 72 8.41 -4.66 1.10
C MET A 72 9.94 -4.66 0.96
N ILE A 73 10.65 -3.90 1.78
CA ILE A 73 12.11 -3.82 1.75
C ILE A 73 12.76 -5.02 2.45
N GLY A 74 12.05 -5.64 3.40
CA GLY A 74 12.58 -6.70 4.27
C GLY A 74 12.51 -8.11 3.69
N PHE A 75 11.84 -8.32 2.56
CA PHE A 75 11.63 -9.62 1.93
C PHE A 75 12.11 -9.61 0.47
N PRO A 76 12.43 -10.78 -0.12
CA PRO A 76 12.47 -10.91 -1.57
C PRO A 76 11.13 -10.44 -2.18
N PRO A 77 11.13 -9.70 -3.30
CA PRO A 77 9.89 -9.31 -3.95
C PRO A 77 9.09 -10.51 -4.44
N SER A 78 7.75 -10.37 -4.40
CA SER A 78 6.83 -11.19 -5.18
C SER A 78 5.81 -10.25 -5.84
N PRO A 79 5.99 -9.92 -7.13
CA PRO A 79 5.07 -9.08 -7.88
C PRO A 79 3.61 -9.53 -7.77
N ASP A 80 3.37 -10.83 -7.91
CA ASP A 80 2.03 -11.44 -7.94
C ASP A 80 1.23 -11.21 -6.67
N HIS A 81 1.92 -11.01 -5.54
CA HIS A 81 1.27 -10.76 -4.25
C HIS A 81 1.28 -9.27 -3.89
N ILE A 82 2.32 -8.53 -4.27
CA ILE A 82 2.47 -7.12 -3.96
C ILE A 82 1.49 -6.26 -4.78
N PHE A 83 1.42 -6.48 -6.10
CA PHE A 83 0.62 -5.62 -6.98
C PHE A 83 -0.88 -5.69 -6.70
N PRO A 84 -1.50 -6.87 -6.50
CA PRO A 84 -2.92 -6.92 -6.14
C PRO A 84 -3.24 -6.19 -4.84
N LEU A 85 -2.34 -6.26 -3.86
CA LEU A 85 -2.52 -5.59 -2.57
C LEU A 85 -2.41 -4.07 -2.69
N LEU A 86 -1.40 -3.57 -3.44
CA LEU A 86 -1.25 -2.15 -3.74
C LEU A 86 -2.46 -1.60 -4.50
N ARG A 87 -2.93 -2.33 -5.51
CA ARG A 87 -4.12 -1.97 -6.29
C ARG A 87 -5.35 -1.84 -5.39
N LYS A 88 -5.53 -2.77 -4.45
CA LYS A 88 -6.64 -2.72 -3.47
C LYS A 88 -6.55 -1.50 -2.56
N LEU A 89 -5.35 -1.17 -2.08
CA LEU A 89 -5.13 0.04 -1.27
C LEU A 89 -5.43 1.32 -2.07
N ASP A 90 -4.95 1.42 -3.31
CA ASP A 90 -5.24 2.57 -4.17
C ASP A 90 -6.74 2.71 -4.43
N HIS A 91 -7.43 1.60 -4.75
CA HIS A 91 -8.89 1.60 -4.94
C HIS A 91 -9.60 2.17 -3.71
N CYS A 92 -9.22 1.73 -2.51
CA CYS A 92 -9.80 2.23 -1.27
C CYS A 92 -9.54 3.74 -1.11
N PHE A 93 -8.31 4.20 -1.33
CA PHE A 93 -7.97 5.61 -1.17
C PHE A 93 -8.65 6.50 -2.20
N ALA A 94 -8.62 6.12 -3.48
CA ALA A 94 -9.33 6.80 -4.55
C ALA A 94 -10.84 6.91 -4.27
N SER A 95 -11.45 5.83 -3.79
CA SER A 95 -12.88 5.82 -3.43
C SER A 95 -13.17 6.71 -2.22
N LEU A 96 -12.34 6.68 -1.19
CA LEU A 96 -12.47 7.56 -0.02
C LEU A 96 -12.27 9.05 -0.35
N LEU A 97 -11.42 9.35 -1.34
CA LEU A 97 -11.22 10.72 -1.83
C LEU A 97 -12.42 11.21 -2.65
N ALA A 98 -13.06 10.32 -3.40
CA ALA A 98 -14.24 10.64 -4.20
C ALA A 98 -15.54 10.66 -3.36
N GLY A 99 -15.58 9.91 -2.25
CA GLY A 99 -16.79 9.67 -1.46
C GLY A 99 -17.75 8.66 -2.06
N GLU A 100 -17.34 7.98 -3.13
CA GLU A 100 -18.04 6.91 -3.83
C GLU A 100 -17.05 5.82 -4.21
N ASP A 101 -17.52 4.58 -4.38
CA ASP A 101 -16.69 3.53 -4.95
C ASP A 101 -16.39 3.88 -6.42
N ILE A 102 -15.11 3.97 -6.80
CA ILE A 102 -14.71 4.44 -8.13
C ILE A 102 -15.05 3.47 -9.27
N VAL A 103 -15.42 2.23 -8.96
CA VAL A 103 -15.79 1.21 -9.94
C VAL A 103 -17.31 1.14 -10.07
N THR A 104 -18.05 1.14 -8.97
CA THR A 104 -19.52 1.02 -9.00
C THR A 104 -20.23 2.37 -9.05
N HIS A 105 -19.54 3.46 -8.71
CA HIS A 105 -20.10 4.80 -8.50
C HIS A 105 -21.18 4.87 -7.42
N GLU A 106 -21.22 3.88 -6.51
CA GLU A 106 -22.11 3.92 -5.37
C GLU A 106 -21.51 4.79 -4.26
N SER A 107 -22.33 5.70 -3.71
CA SER A 107 -21.92 6.52 -2.58
C SER A 107 -21.45 5.66 -1.41
N LEU A 108 -20.29 6.00 -0.84
CA LEU A 108 -19.77 5.27 0.31
C LEU A 108 -20.59 5.60 1.57
N PRO A 109 -20.79 4.63 2.47
CA PRO A 109 -21.38 4.90 3.77
C PRO A 109 -20.58 5.95 4.55
N GLY A 110 -21.27 6.90 5.18
CA GLY A 110 -20.64 8.02 5.90
C GLY A 110 -20.28 9.23 5.02
N PHE A 111 -20.57 9.19 3.72
CA PHE A 111 -20.37 10.30 2.77
C PHE A 111 -21.69 10.94 2.30
N GLU A 112 -22.81 10.64 2.96
CA GLU A 112 -24.15 11.10 2.57
C GLU A 112 -24.29 12.63 2.64
N ASN A 113 -23.44 13.30 3.42
CA ASN A 113 -23.37 14.76 3.55
C ASN A 113 -22.19 15.36 2.75
N GLY A 114 -21.71 14.66 1.72
CA GLY A 114 -20.55 15.02 0.91
C GLY A 114 -19.21 14.68 1.59
N LEU A 115 -18.12 15.25 1.07
CA LEU A 115 -16.73 14.94 1.48
C LEU A 115 -16.37 15.33 2.91
N ARG A 116 -17.30 15.91 3.70
CA ARG A 116 -17.05 16.28 5.11
C ARG A 116 -16.78 15.08 6.02
N GLY A 117 -17.27 13.89 5.65
CA GLY A 117 -16.96 12.62 6.32
C GLY A 117 -15.69 11.93 5.79
N GLY A 118 -15.07 12.49 4.75
CA GLY A 118 -13.92 11.92 4.05
C GLY A 118 -12.57 12.28 4.66
N MET A 119 -11.52 12.13 3.85
CA MET A 119 -10.15 12.45 4.26
C MET A 119 -9.99 13.93 4.59
N SER A 120 -9.42 14.21 5.77
CA SER A 120 -8.97 15.57 6.12
C SER A 120 -7.81 16.01 5.22
N THR A 121 -7.49 17.31 5.16
CA THR A 121 -6.30 17.81 4.44
C THR A 121 -5.02 17.10 4.89
N THR A 122 -4.88 16.83 6.19
CA THR A 122 -3.75 16.07 6.74
C THR A 122 -3.73 14.64 6.22
N ASP A 123 -4.88 13.95 6.18
CA ASP A 123 -4.97 12.60 5.66
C ASP A 123 -4.67 12.54 4.16
N MET A 124 -5.12 13.54 3.39
CA MET A 124 -4.82 13.65 1.96
C MET A 124 -3.32 13.84 1.71
N ILE A 125 -2.64 14.71 2.47
CA ILE A 125 -1.19 14.89 2.35
C ILE A 125 -0.45 13.59 2.70
N ARG A 126 -0.88 12.90 3.77
CA ARG A 126 -0.31 11.59 4.15
C ARG A 126 -0.54 10.54 3.07
N CYS A 127 -1.77 10.43 2.57
CA CYS A 127 -2.13 9.53 1.47
C CYS A 127 -1.24 9.76 0.26
N ARG A 128 -1.05 11.02 -0.14
CA ARG A 128 -0.18 11.40 -1.25
C ARG A 128 1.26 10.94 -1.04
N SER A 129 1.83 11.25 0.12
CA SER A 129 3.22 10.85 0.46
C SER A 129 3.36 9.33 0.46
N THR A 130 2.52 8.63 1.21
CA THR A 130 2.57 7.17 1.34
C THR A 130 2.40 6.46 -0.01
N ALA A 131 1.50 6.97 -0.87
CA ALA A 131 1.29 6.41 -2.19
C ALA A 131 2.49 6.63 -3.12
N LEU A 132 3.14 7.79 -3.09
CA LEU A 132 4.40 8.05 -3.83
C LEU A 132 5.56 7.19 -3.32
N ASP A 133 5.68 7.07 -1.99
CA ASP A 133 6.72 6.27 -1.35
C ASP A 133 6.60 4.79 -1.74
N ALA A 134 5.38 4.25 -1.78
CA ALA A 134 5.13 2.87 -2.22
C ALA A 134 5.68 2.59 -3.62
N ARG A 135 5.60 3.59 -4.52
CA ARG A 135 6.03 3.47 -5.94
C ARG A 135 7.53 3.54 -6.07
N THR A 136 8.13 4.41 -5.28
CA THR A 136 9.58 4.48 -5.16
C THR A 136 10.14 3.17 -4.60
N VAL A 137 9.51 2.62 -3.56
CA VAL A 137 9.94 1.35 -2.95
C VAL A 137 9.78 0.19 -3.92
N ILE A 138 8.64 0.03 -4.59
CA ILE A 138 8.43 -1.10 -5.49
C ILE A 138 9.39 -1.07 -6.68
N MET A 139 9.61 0.10 -7.29
CA MET A 139 10.60 0.28 -8.36
C MET A 139 12.01 -0.08 -7.88
N ALA A 140 12.38 0.36 -6.67
CA ALA A 140 13.68 0.03 -6.10
C ALA A 140 13.82 -1.46 -5.77
N VAL A 141 12.75 -2.12 -5.29
CA VAL A 141 12.77 -3.54 -4.92
C VAL A 141 12.83 -4.43 -6.17
N LEU A 142 12.01 -4.14 -7.19
CA LEU A 142 11.95 -4.93 -8.42
C LEU A 142 13.17 -4.69 -9.32
N GLY A 143 13.70 -3.46 -9.40
CA GLY A 143 14.96 -3.21 -10.10
C GLY A 143 16.17 -3.96 -9.50
N ARG A 144 16.12 -4.34 -8.22
CA ARG A 144 17.14 -5.22 -7.60
C ARG A 144 16.96 -6.70 -7.95
N MET A 145 15.76 -7.12 -8.37
CA MET A 145 15.48 -8.49 -8.82
C MET A 145 16.07 -8.71 -10.21
N GLU A 146 15.74 -7.83 -11.15
CA GLU A 146 16.24 -7.85 -12.54
C GLU A 146 17.78 -7.86 -12.61
N GLN A 147 18.44 -7.04 -11.77
CA GLN A 147 19.91 -6.99 -11.71
C GLN A 147 20.57 -8.27 -11.21
N ARG A 148 19.86 -9.10 -10.43
CA ARG A 148 20.39 -10.37 -9.91
C ARG A 148 20.22 -11.51 -10.90
N GLU A 149 19.19 -11.46 -11.73
CA GLU A 149 18.90 -12.48 -12.74
C GLU A 149 19.72 -12.28 -14.03
N GLY A 150 20.18 -11.05 -14.31
CA GLY A 150 21.04 -10.74 -15.46
C GLY A 150 22.55 -10.87 -15.24
N GLY A 151 23.00 -11.44 -14.12
CA GLY A 151 24.43 -11.53 -13.75
C GLY A 151 25.02 -12.94 -13.90
N ASP A 152 25.84 -13.12 -14.95
CA ASP A 152 26.71 -14.27 -15.24
C ASP A 152 26.04 -15.63 -15.56
N GLY A 153 25.84 -15.89 -16.86
CA GLY A 153 25.65 -17.24 -17.38
C GLY A 153 25.25 -17.27 -18.85
N GLU A 154 26.22 -17.47 -19.75
CA GLU A 154 25.93 -18.03 -21.07
C GLU A 154 25.29 -19.41 -20.89
N GLY A 155 23.95 -19.44 -20.92
CA GLY A 155 23.16 -20.66 -20.86
C GLY A 155 21.81 -20.37 -21.48
N GLU A 156 21.53 -20.97 -22.62
CA GLU A 156 20.18 -21.10 -23.14
C GLU A 156 19.32 -21.84 -22.10
N SER A 157 18.74 -21.12 -21.15
CA SER A 157 17.56 -21.57 -20.42
C SER A 157 16.40 -20.74 -20.95
N GLY A 158 15.45 -21.39 -21.61
CA GLY A 158 14.15 -20.80 -21.89
C GLY A 158 13.51 -20.44 -20.56
N VAL A 159 13.64 -19.17 -20.17
CA VAL A 159 12.85 -18.53 -19.14
C VAL A 159 11.53 -18.21 -19.83
N ASP A 160 10.41 -18.65 -19.24
CA ASP A 160 9.06 -18.46 -19.78
C ASP A 160 8.79 -16.98 -20.04
N ASP A 161 8.53 -16.64 -21.31
CA ASP A 161 8.12 -15.31 -21.81
C ASP A 161 6.72 -14.89 -21.28
N ASP A 162 6.06 -15.77 -20.52
CA ASP A 162 4.75 -15.55 -19.90
C ASP A 162 4.84 -14.74 -18.58
N ASP A 163 5.89 -14.94 -17.76
CA ASP A 163 6.02 -14.26 -16.45
C ASP A 163 6.30 -12.75 -16.59
N ASP A 164 7.06 -12.35 -17.62
CA ASP A 164 7.38 -10.93 -17.89
C ASP A 164 6.16 -10.14 -18.41
N GLN A 165 5.29 -10.78 -19.20
CA GLN A 165 4.06 -10.16 -19.71
C GLN A 165 3.04 -9.93 -18.58
N ASP A 166 2.90 -10.90 -17.66
CA ASP A 166 2.03 -10.77 -16.50
C ASP A 166 2.55 -9.68 -15.55
N LEU A 167 3.87 -9.59 -15.36
CA LEU A 167 4.49 -8.52 -14.57
C LEU A 167 4.20 -7.13 -15.15
N GLU A 168 4.39 -6.93 -16.46
CA GLU A 168 4.10 -5.65 -17.12
C GLU A 168 2.60 -5.29 -17.05
N ALA A 169 1.71 -6.27 -17.22
CA ALA A 169 0.27 -6.07 -17.06
C ALA A 169 -0.08 -5.63 -15.62
N HIS A 170 0.51 -6.27 -14.61
CA HIS A 170 0.35 -5.91 -13.20
C HIS A 170 0.80 -4.48 -12.92
N TYR A 171 1.96 -4.07 -13.46
CA TYR A 171 2.47 -2.71 -13.36
C TYR A 171 1.54 -1.68 -13.99
N MET A 172 1.09 -1.92 -15.22
CA MET A 172 0.24 -0.99 -15.97
C MET A 172 -1.11 -0.77 -15.27
N ASP A 173 -1.72 -1.83 -14.77
CA ASP A 173 -2.99 -1.72 -14.05
C ASP A 173 -2.85 -1.02 -12.70
N ALA A 174 -1.79 -1.34 -11.94
CA ALA A 174 -1.51 -0.64 -10.67
C ALA A 174 -1.20 0.85 -10.91
N ALA A 175 -0.51 1.18 -12.00
CA ALA A 175 -0.21 2.56 -12.37
C ALA A 175 -1.47 3.39 -12.65
N ARG A 176 -2.48 2.81 -13.33
CA ARG A 176 -3.75 3.52 -13.64
C ARG A 176 -4.53 3.91 -12.38
N VAL A 177 -4.72 2.98 -11.44
CA VAL A 177 -5.48 3.25 -10.20
C VAL A 177 -4.72 4.22 -9.30
N TYR A 178 -3.41 4.09 -9.26
CA TYR A 178 -2.52 5.04 -8.59
C TYR A 178 -2.60 6.44 -9.19
N GLU A 179 -2.54 6.58 -10.52
CA GLU A 179 -2.66 7.86 -11.20
C GLU A 179 -3.97 8.56 -10.85
N TYR A 180 -5.09 7.81 -10.87
CA TYR A 180 -6.38 8.35 -10.43
C TYR A 180 -6.33 8.89 -9.00
N THR A 181 -5.72 8.14 -8.07
CA THR A 181 -5.57 8.56 -6.67
C THR A 181 -4.78 9.88 -6.57
N LEU A 182 -3.66 10.00 -7.29
CA LEU A 182 -2.84 11.21 -7.30
C LEU A 182 -3.54 12.41 -7.94
N VAL A 183 -4.23 12.19 -9.06
CA VAL A 183 -5.00 13.25 -9.74
C VAL A 183 -6.08 13.76 -8.80
N LYS A 184 -6.85 12.87 -8.17
CA LYS A 184 -7.87 13.26 -7.19
C LYS A 184 -7.29 14.04 -6.01
N LEU A 185 -6.15 13.62 -5.48
CA LEU A 185 -5.43 14.37 -4.44
C LEU A 185 -5.00 15.77 -4.91
N GLY A 186 -4.56 15.89 -6.17
CA GLY A 186 -4.20 17.17 -6.77
C GLY A 186 -5.40 18.11 -6.91
N GLU A 187 -6.54 17.59 -7.38
CA GLU A 187 -7.80 18.32 -7.51
C GLU A 187 -8.32 18.79 -6.15
N THR A 188 -8.36 17.91 -5.14
CA THR A 188 -8.89 18.22 -3.81
C THR A 188 -7.98 19.17 -3.04
N LEU A 189 -6.66 18.97 -3.07
CA LEU A 189 -5.70 19.86 -2.41
C LEU A 189 -5.56 21.20 -3.13
N GLY A 190 -5.55 21.20 -4.47
CA GLY A 190 -5.48 22.42 -5.28
C GLY A 190 -6.74 23.28 -5.19
N GLY A 191 -7.92 22.66 -5.11
CA GLY A 191 -9.19 23.36 -4.89
C GLY A 191 -9.32 23.97 -3.49
N SER A 192 -8.67 23.38 -2.48
CA SER A 192 -8.65 23.90 -1.10
C SER A 192 -7.75 25.13 -0.88
N GLY A 193 -6.93 25.49 -1.87
CA GLY A 193 -5.95 26.59 -1.77
C GLY A 193 -6.42 27.95 -2.32
N VAL A 194 -7.60 28.06 -2.93
CA VAL A 194 -8.02 29.29 -3.66
C VAL A 194 -9.43 29.77 -3.30
N ALA A 195 -10.06 29.24 -2.25
CA ALA A 195 -11.38 29.73 -1.82
C ALA A 195 -11.27 30.97 -0.89
N ASP A 196 -11.69 32.11 -1.43
CA ASP A 196 -12.11 33.37 -0.77
C ASP A 196 -11.07 34.16 0.04
N VAL A 197 -10.26 34.95 -0.67
CA VAL A 197 -9.93 36.30 -0.16
C VAL A 197 -11.04 37.22 -0.68
N PRO A 198 -11.95 37.74 0.18
CA PRO A 198 -12.90 38.74 -0.26
C PRO A 198 -12.09 39.98 -0.61
N MET A 199 -12.07 40.30 -1.91
CA MET A 199 -11.58 41.58 -2.41
C MET A 199 -12.48 42.65 -1.80
N MET A 200 -12.04 43.22 -0.67
CA MET A 200 -12.58 44.47 -0.15
C MET A 200 -12.29 45.55 -1.20
N ALA A 201 -13.32 45.95 -1.93
CA ALA A 201 -13.29 47.16 -2.73
C ALA A 201 -13.51 48.34 -1.79
N ASP A 202 -12.49 49.21 -1.69
CA ASP A 202 -12.61 50.57 -1.17
C ASP A 202 -13.48 51.45 -2.09
#